data_AF-A0A1F8CNT7-F1
#
_entry.id   AF-A0A1F8CNT7-F1
#
_cell.length_a   1.000
_cell.length_b   1.000
_cell.length_c   1.000
_cell.angle_alpha   90.00
_cell.angle_beta   90.00
_cell.angle_gamma   90.00
#
_symmetry.space_group_name_H-M   'P 1'
#
loop_
_entity.id
_entity.type
_entity.pdbx_description
1 polymer ?
#
loop_
_entity_poly.entity_id
_entity_poly.type
_entity_poly.pdbx_seq_one_letter_code
_entity_poly.pdbx_strand_id
1 'polypeptide(L)'
;MSLKESIAQLFKVKPQIVELNLGPVSINVPRKVLEQVPFNDPQHNLEIAKKHGIAPISLREIMAQSLTNRVNANLRQIVLFDTPPVAYLEGNHWRIDGINQQDRLVKLSLCNPFGNYTYRQFPPVRFPLDAQMFTGLSVQEYKFGSRLLSLQSVEDLLRSEEVPYERIKHTDEKTFWSNQNGKLTKLPRGESAPRLTR
;
A
#
# COMPACT_ATOMS: atom_id res chain seq x y z
N MET A 1 25.86 -35.21 -18.32
CA MET A 1 25.95 -33.90 -17.62
C MET A 1 26.30 -34.19 -16.17
N SER A 2 27.41 -33.67 -15.67
CA SER A 2 27.86 -33.94 -14.30
C SER A 2 27.09 -33.11 -13.27
N LEU A 3 27.02 -33.59 -12.03
CA LEU A 3 26.44 -32.84 -10.91
C LEU A 3 27.11 -31.47 -10.73
N LYS A 4 28.42 -31.37 -11.00
CA LYS A 4 29.18 -30.11 -11.01
C LYS A 4 28.70 -29.14 -12.10
N GLU A 5 28.35 -29.63 -13.29
CA GLU A 5 27.82 -28.81 -14.39
C GLU A 5 26.38 -28.33 -14.11
N SER A 6 25.56 -29.17 -13.47
CA SER A 6 24.20 -28.81 -13.05
C SER A 6 24.20 -27.77 -11.92
N ILE A 7 25.13 -27.90 -10.96
CA ILE A 7 25.34 -26.92 -9.89
C ILE A 7 25.90 -25.61 -10.45
N ALA A 8 26.84 -25.65 -11.38
CA ALA A 8 27.40 -24.45 -12.02
C ALA A 8 26.37 -23.70 -12.89
N GLN A 9 25.37 -24.38 -13.46
CA GLN A 9 24.25 -23.73 -14.15
C GLN A 9 23.26 -23.07 -13.17
N LEU A 10 22.99 -23.69 -12.02
CA LEU A 10 22.14 -23.10 -10.96
C LEU A 10 22.71 -21.80 -10.39
N PHE A 11 24.04 -21.63 -10.37
CA PHE A 11 24.72 -20.41 -9.91
C PHE A 11 25.04 -19.38 -11.01
N LYS A 12 24.71 -19.65 -12.29
CA LYS A 12 24.98 -18.74 -13.42
C LYS A 12 23.83 -17.81 -13.78
N VAL A 13 22.64 -17.98 -13.20
CA VAL A 13 21.54 -17.05 -13.43
C VAL A 13 21.78 -15.83 -12.55
N LYS A 14 22.46 -14.82 -13.09
CA LYS A 14 22.49 -13.49 -12.47
C LYS A 14 21.04 -13.09 -12.18
N PRO A 15 20.71 -12.63 -10.96
CA PRO A 15 19.37 -12.20 -10.67
C PRO A 15 18.98 -11.12 -11.70
N GLN A 16 17.92 -11.38 -12.46
CA GLN A 16 17.40 -10.38 -13.39
C GLN A 16 16.87 -9.23 -12.54
N ILE A 17 17.52 -8.08 -12.63
CA ILE A 17 17.10 -6.87 -11.94
C ILE A 17 16.15 -6.12 -12.88
N VAL A 18 15.01 -5.70 -12.33
CA VAL A 18 14.04 -4.84 -13.01
C VAL A 18 14.06 -3.49 -12.30
N GLU A 19 14.13 -2.42 -13.08
CA GLU A 19 13.93 -1.06 -12.59
C GLU A 19 12.43 -0.77 -12.51
N LEU A 20 11.96 -0.43 -11.31
CA LEU A 20 10.58 -0.03 -11.06
C LEU A 20 10.52 1.47 -10.91
N ASN A 21 9.61 2.10 -11.66
CA ASN A 21 9.36 3.52 -11.58
C ASN A 21 8.17 3.76 -10.63
N LEU A 22 8.44 4.45 -9.54
CA LEU A 22 7.46 4.87 -8.55
C LEU A 22 7.36 6.40 -8.67
N GLY A 23 6.54 6.91 -9.59
CA GLY A 23 6.50 8.35 -9.87
C GLY A 23 7.91 8.90 -10.24
N PRO A 24 8.51 9.83 -9.46
CA PRO A 24 9.83 10.39 -9.74
C PRO A 24 11.01 9.55 -9.21
N VAL A 25 10.77 8.41 -8.54
CA VAL A 25 11.82 7.58 -7.95
C VAL A 25 11.87 6.24 -8.67
N SER A 26 13.06 5.79 -9.04
CA SER A 26 13.28 4.47 -9.60
C SER A 26 14.03 3.58 -8.60
N ILE A 27 13.61 2.32 -8.46
CA ILE A 27 14.27 1.35 -7.60
C ILE A 27 14.57 0.06 -8.37
N ASN A 28 15.68 -0.58 -8.03
CA ASN A 28 16.08 -1.84 -8.64
C ASN A 28 15.66 -3.02 -7.77
N VAL A 29 14.85 -3.93 -8.30
CA VAL A 29 14.41 -5.14 -7.59
C VAL A 29 14.65 -6.42 -8.41
N PRO A 30 14.91 -7.56 -7.77
CA PRO A 30 14.97 -8.83 -8.48
C PRO A 30 13.59 -9.20 -9.08
N ARG A 31 13.54 -9.57 -10.36
CA ARG A 31 12.33 -9.99 -11.08
C ARG A 31 11.50 -11.04 -10.33
N LYS A 32 12.18 -12.00 -9.70
CA LYS A 32 11.53 -13.07 -8.92
C LYS A 32 10.67 -12.54 -7.78
N VAL A 33 11.00 -11.37 -7.22
CA VAL A 33 10.18 -10.73 -6.17
C VAL A 33 8.84 -10.26 -6.74
N LEU A 34 8.85 -9.71 -7.96
CA LEU A 34 7.62 -9.25 -8.65
C LEU A 34 6.68 -10.41 -9.00
N GLU A 35 7.21 -11.59 -9.27
CA GLU A 35 6.41 -12.78 -9.56
C GLU A 35 5.71 -13.35 -8.31
N GLN A 36 6.13 -12.94 -7.10
CA GLN A 36 5.66 -13.48 -5.82
C GLN A 36 4.77 -12.51 -5.03
N VAL A 37 4.75 -11.23 -5.42
CA VAL A 37 4.04 -10.18 -4.69
C VAL A 37 3.10 -9.49 -5.68
N PRO A 38 1.82 -9.26 -5.32
CA PRO A 38 0.91 -8.47 -6.16
C PRO A 38 1.42 -7.02 -6.18
N PHE A 39 2.24 -6.71 -7.18
CA PHE A 39 2.81 -5.40 -7.42
C PHE A 39 2.42 -4.96 -8.83
N ASN A 40 1.86 -3.77 -8.92
CA ASN A 40 1.52 -3.12 -10.18
C ASN A 40 2.37 -1.88 -10.36
N ASP A 41 2.63 -1.47 -11.59
CA ASP A 41 3.38 -0.22 -11.84
C ASP A 41 2.54 0.97 -11.32
N PRO A 42 3.02 1.73 -10.31
CA PRO A 42 2.27 2.87 -9.78
C PRO A 42 1.99 3.94 -10.84
N GLN A 43 2.88 4.14 -11.81
CA GLN A 43 2.64 5.14 -12.84
C GLN A 43 1.46 4.75 -13.72
N HIS A 44 1.41 3.49 -14.13
CA HIS A 44 0.28 2.93 -14.88
C HIS A 44 -1.03 3.02 -14.08
N ASN A 45 -0.97 2.69 -12.79
CA ASN A 45 -2.08 2.80 -11.85
C ASN A 45 -2.64 4.23 -11.78
N LEU A 46 -1.78 5.23 -11.66
CA LEU A 46 -2.18 6.64 -11.60
C LEU A 46 -2.76 7.13 -12.92
N GLU A 47 -2.25 6.65 -14.07
CA GLU A 47 -2.82 6.96 -15.38
C GLU A 47 -4.24 6.41 -15.51
N ILE A 48 -4.48 5.17 -15.06
CA ILE A 48 -5.81 4.58 -15.04
C ILE A 48 -6.73 5.37 -14.09
N ALA A 49 -6.27 5.69 -12.88
CA ALA A 49 -7.05 6.46 -11.92
C ALA A 49 -7.49 7.81 -12.51
N LYS A 50 -6.58 8.54 -13.18
CA LYS A 50 -6.90 9.80 -13.86
C LYS A 50 -7.99 9.65 -14.92
N LYS A 51 -7.93 8.59 -15.74
CA LYS A 51 -8.96 8.30 -16.74
C LYS A 51 -10.35 8.09 -16.13
N HIS A 52 -10.40 7.75 -14.85
CA HIS A 52 -11.64 7.56 -14.09
C HIS A 52 -11.98 8.74 -13.17
N GLY A 53 -11.40 9.92 -13.40
CA GLY A 53 -11.72 11.13 -12.65
C GLY A 53 -11.18 11.14 -11.22
N ILE A 54 -10.15 10.34 -10.94
CA ILE A 54 -9.48 10.28 -9.64
C ILE A 54 -8.15 11.01 -9.77
N ALA A 55 -8.02 12.14 -9.08
CA ALA A 55 -6.79 12.91 -9.10
C ALA A 55 -5.76 12.33 -8.13
N PRO A 56 -4.52 12.05 -8.57
CA PRO A 56 -3.43 11.75 -7.66
C PRO A 56 -3.18 12.90 -6.68
N ILE A 57 -2.90 12.53 -5.44
CA ILE A 57 -2.63 13.41 -4.31
C ILE A 57 -1.38 12.96 -3.56
N SER A 58 -0.76 13.90 -2.89
CA SER A 58 0.42 13.70 -2.06
C SER A 58 0.05 13.31 -0.63
N LEU A 59 1.01 12.75 0.11
CA LEU A 59 0.80 12.46 1.53
C LEU A 59 0.55 13.74 2.33
N ARG A 60 1.19 14.86 1.95
CA ARG A 60 0.93 16.16 2.57
C ARG A 60 -0.53 16.59 2.42
N GLU A 61 -1.07 16.49 1.21
CA GLU A 61 -2.48 16.83 0.96
C GLU A 61 -3.42 15.90 1.72
N ILE A 62 -3.10 14.60 1.77
CA ILE A 62 -3.82 13.63 2.58
C ILE A 62 -3.82 14.05 4.06
N MET A 63 -2.67 14.37 4.63
CA MET A 63 -2.55 14.76 6.04
C MET A 63 -3.30 16.06 6.36
N ALA A 64 -3.23 17.06 5.47
CA ALA A 64 -3.96 18.31 5.64
C ALA A 64 -5.48 18.08 5.63
N GLN A 65 -5.95 17.23 4.72
CA GLN A 65 -7.35 16.87 4.60
C GLN A 65 -7.83 15.94 5.72
N SER A 66 -7.00 15.00 6.19
CA SER A 66 -7.36 14.05 7.26
C SER A 66 -7.60 14.78 8.59
N LEU A 67 -6.78 15.79 8.90
CA LEU A 67 -6.98 16.68 10.05
C LEU A 67 -8.31 17.44 9.96
N THR A 68 -8.65 17.92 8.76
CA THR A 68 -9.90 18.67 8.51
C THR A 68 -11.13 17.75 8.54
N ASN A 69 -11.01 16.54 8.01
CA ASN A 69 -12.07 15.53 7.93
C ASN A 69 -12.24 14.72 9.24
N ARG A 70 -11.59 15.13 10.34
CA ARG A 70 -11.59 14.45 11.64
C ARG A 70 -11.14 12.98 11.58
N VAL A 71 -10.30 12.63 10.59
CA VAL A 71 -9.61 11.35 10.55
C VAL A 71 -8.43 11.44 11.52
N ASN A 72 -8.69 11.22 12.81
CA ASN A 72 -7.68 11.27 13.87
C ASN A 72 -7.09 9.86 14.06
N ALA A 73 -6.37 9.39 13.05
CA ALA A 73 -5.78 8.05 13.02
C ALA A 73 -4.27 8.11 13.26
N ASN A 74 -3.74 7.12 13.99
CA ASN A 74 -2.30 6.91 14.05
C ASN A 74 -1.80 6.63 12.62
N LEU A 75 -0.76 7.32 12.16
CA LEU A 75 -0.20 7.13 10.80
C LEU A 75 0.12 5.66 10.50
N ARG A 76 0.49 4.87 11.52
CA ARG A 76 0.74 3.44 11.36
C ARG A 76 -0.51 2.64 10.99
N GLN A 77 -1.71 3.13 11.29
CA GLN A 77 -2.98 2.50 10.90
C GLN A 77 -3.45 2.92 9.51
N ILE A 78 -2.75 3.86 8.84
CA ILE A 78 -3.11 4.32 7.50
C ILE A 78 -2.42 3.43 6.47
N VAL A 79 -3.21 2.84 5.58
CA VAL A 79 -2.72 2.24 4.33
C VAL A 79 -3.02 3.24 3.22
N LEU A 80 -2.01 3.63 2.46
CA LEU A 80 -2.17 4.47 1.27
C LEU A 80 -2.31 3.54 0.06
N PHE A 81 -3.04 3.96 -0.96
CA PHE A 81 -3.12 3.21 -2.21
C PHE A 81 -2.99 4.13 -3.43
N ASP A 82 -2.39 3.61 -4.50
CA ASP A 82 -2.18 4.34 -5.77
C ASP A 82 -3.31 4.11 -6.80
N THR A 83 -4.14 3.09 -6.60
CA THR A 83 -5.40 2.89 -7.35
C THR A 83 -6.55 2.68 -6.37
N PRO A 84 -7.79 3.14 -6.66
CA PRO A 84 -8.96 2.76 -5.88
C PRO A 84 -9.09 1.23 -5.74
N PRO A 85 -9.60 0.74 -4.59
CA PRO A 85 -9.96 -0.66 -4.43
C PRO A 85 -11.23 -0.95 -5.23
N VAL A 86 -11.10 -1.16 -6.54
CA VAL A 86 -12.16 -1.65 -7.42
C VAL A 86 -11.83 -3.07 -7.84
N ALA A 87 -12.87 -3.90 -7.96
CA ALA A 87 -12.79 -5.33 -8.25
C ALA A 87 -11.96 -5.73 -9.50
N TYR A 88 -11.57 -4.76 -10.34
CA TYR A 88 -10.85 -4.97 -11.58
C TYR A 88 -9.48 -4.27 -11.64
N LEU A 89 -9.10 -3.47 -10.64
CA LEU A 89 -7.80 -2.81 -10.60
C LEU A 89 -7.15 -3.03 -9.23
N GLU A 90 -6.15 -3.90 -9.21
CA GLU A 90 -5.35 -4.14 -8.02
C GLU A 90 -4.33 -2.99 -7.87
N GLY A 91 -4.64 -1.99 -7.05
CA GLY A 91 -3.65 -0.98 -6.67
C GLY A 91 -2.57 -1.54 -5.74
N ASN A 92 -1.43 -0.87 -5.68
CA ASN A 92 -0.47 -1.14 -4.61
C ASN A 92 -0.96 -0.52 -3.31
N HIS A 93 -0.63 -1.18 -2.21
CA HIS A 93 -0.97 -0.73 -0.87
C HIS A 93 0.32 -0.44 -0.09
N TRP A 94 0.39 0.73 0.50
CA TRP A 94 1.60 1.27 1.09
C TRP A 94 1.39 1.58 2.57
N ARG A 95 2.27 1.04 3.40
CA ARG A 95 2.36 1.35 4.82
C ARG A 95 3.33 2.51 5.05
N ILE A 96 2.95 3.44 5.92
CA ILE A 96 3.84 4.50 6.40
C ILE A 96 4.70 3.97 7.53
N ASP A 97 6.00 3.79 7.27
CA ASP A 97 6.97 3.38 8.30
C ASP A 97 7.39 4.56 9.18
N GLY A 98 7.47 5.75 8.59
CA GLY A 98 7.88 6.98 9.26
C GLY A 98 7.98 8.15 8.31
N ILE A 99 8.00 9.36 8.87
CA ILE A 99 8.15 10.62 8.13
C ILE A 99 9.35 11.36 8.69
N ASN A 100 10.32 11.67 7.82
CA ASN A 100 11.38 12.61 8.12
C ASN A 100 10.92 14.02 7.73
N GLN A 101 10.65 14.84 8.74
CA GLN A 101 10.15 16.21 8.55
C GLN A 101 11.22 17.17 8.03
N GLN A 102 12.49 16.95 8.39
CA GLN A 102 13.61 17.80 7.93
C GLN A 102 13.80 17.65 6.41
N ASP A 103 13.85 16.41 5.94
CA ASP A 103 14.06 16.11 4.52
C ASP A 103 12.75 16.11 3.70
N ARG A 104 11.59 16.28 4.36
CA ARG A 104 10.26 16.15 3.76
C ARG A 104 10.08 14.84 3.00
N LEU A 105 10.61 13.73 3.56
CA LEU A 105 10.52 12.39 2.98
C LEU A 105 9.65 11.48 3.85
N VAL A 106 8.81 10.69 3.21
CA VAL A 106 8.12 9.55 3.83
C VAL A 106 8.85 8.26 3.48
N LYS A 107 8.98 7.38 4.47
CA LYS A 107 9.41 6.00 4.27
C LYS A 107 8.18 5.11 4.14
N LEU A 108 8.09 4.38 3.03
CA LEU A 108 6.95 3.55 2.69
C LEU A 108 7.38 2.10 2.49
N SER A 109 6.49 1.19 2.85
CA SER A 109 6.68 -0.24 2.67
C SER A 109 5.46 -0.83 1.97
N LEU A 110 5.69 -1.67 0.95
CA LEU A 110 4.60 -2.38 0.29
C LEU A 110 3.95 -3.36 1.28
N CYS A 111 2.63 -3.34 1.36
CA CYS A 111 1.86 -4.12 2.32
C CYS A 111 0.62 -4.71 1.67
N ASN A 112 -0.05 -5.63 2.36
CA ASN A 112 -1.34 -6.14 1.90
C ASN A 112 -2.45 -5.07 2.07
N PRO A 113 -3.66 -5.26 1.53
CA PRO A 113 -4.72 -4.25 1.58
C PRO A 113 -5.12 -3.77 2.98
N PHE A 114 -4.97 -4.64 3.98
CA PHE A 114 -5.25 -4.32 5.38
C PHE A 114 -4.01 -3.70 6.10
N GLY A 115 -2.84 -3.84 5.49
CA GLY A 115 -1.54 -3.44 6.00
C GLY A 115 -1.10 -4.11 7.30
N ASN A 116 -1.72 -5.21 7.70
CA ASN A 116 -1.23 -6.05 8.81
C ASN A 116 -0.06 -6.94 8.40
N TYR A 117 0.30 -6.95 7.11
CA TYR A 117 1.48 -7.62 6.60
C TYR A 117 2.25 -6.73 5.63
N THR A 118 3.55 -6.54 5.90
CA THR A 118 4.50 -5.86 5.01
C THR A 118 5.34 -6.88 4.25
N TYR A 119 5.42 -6.75 2.92
CA TYR A 119 6.22 -7.63 2.07
C TYR A 119 7.70 -7.31 2.22
N ARG A 120 8.37 -7.98 3.16
CA ARG A 120 9.79 -7.72 3.51
C ARG A 120 10.78 -7.97 2.36
N GLN A 121 10.38 -8.73 1.35
CA GLN A 121 11.18 -8.97 0.14
C GLN A 121 11.29 -7.72 -0.73
N PHE A 122 10.36 -6.77 -0.57
CA PHE A 122 10.41 -5.47 -1.23
C PHE A 122 11.09 -4.45 -0.31
N PRO A 123 12.18 -3.80 -0.74
CA PRO A 123 12.86 -2.81 0.09
C PRO A 123 11.95 -1.60 0.37
N PRO A 124 11.97 -1.02 1.58
CA PRO A 124 11.24 0.21 1.84
C PRO A 124 11.73 1.34 0.94
N VAL A 125 10.81 2.17 0.47
CA VAL A 125 11.08 3.28 -0.45
C VAL A 125 11.00 4.60 0.27
N ARG A 126 11.79 5.59 -0.17
CA ARG A 126 11.73 6.96 0.32
C ARG A 126 11.08 7.84 -0.74
N PHE A 127 10.06 8.57 -0.34
CA PHE A 127 9.25 9.36 -1.25
C PHE A 127 9.09 10.80 -0.77
N PRO A 128 9.10 11.81 -1.64
CA PRO A 128 8.79 13.18 -1.25
C PRO A 128 7.35 13.29 -0.71
N LEU A 129 7.16 14.02 0.40
CA LEU A 129 5.84 14.23 0.99
C LEU A 129 4.84 14.92 0.06
N ASP A 130 5.35 15.70 -0.91
CA ASP A 130 4.58 16.50 -1.86
C ASP A 130 4.37 15.81 -3.21
N ALA A 131 4.97 14.64 -3.42
CA ALA A 131 4.82 13.93 -4.68
C ALA A 131 3.46 13.22 -4.75
N GLN A 132 2.77 13.39 -5.88
CA GLN A 132 1.44 12.85 -6.12
C GLN A 132 1.52 11.37 -6.53
N MET A 133 1.49 10.49 -5.54
CA MET A 133 1.60 9.03 -5.73
C MET A 133 0.33 8.28 -5.31
N PHE A 134 -0.55 8.92 -4.55
CA PHE A 134 -1.67 8.23 -3.92
C PHE A 134 -2.98 8.68 -4.54
N THR A 135 -3.96 7.80 -4.54
CA THR A 135 -5.34 8.13 -4.92
C THR A 135 -6.27 8.07 -3.73
N GLY A 136 -5.79 7.61 -2.58
CA GLY A 136 -6.56 7.58 -1.35
C GLY A 136 -5.84 6.90 -0.20
N LEU A 137 -6.62 6.63 0.84
CA LEU A 137 -6.17 5.94 2.03
C LEU A 137 -7.29 5.12 2.65
N SER A 138 -6.92 4.10 3.40
CA SER A 138 -7.80 3.38 4.32
C SER A 138 -7.25 3.44 5.73
N VAL A 139 -8.14 3.74 6.67
CA VAL A 139 -7.85 3.68 8.10
C VAL A 139 -8.24 2.30 8.62
N GLN A 140 -7.24 1.60 9.14
CA GLN A 140 -7.37 0.21 9.55
C GLN A 140 -7.73 0.12 11.03
N GLU A 141 -8.90 -0.45 11.32
CA GLU A 141 -9.40 -0.68 12.67
C GLU A 141 -9.59 -2.18 12.93
N TYR A 142 -8.86 -2.70 13.92
CA TYR A 142 -8.84 -4.12 14.28
C TYR A 142 -9.49 -4.35 15.64
N LYS A 143 -10.26 -5.43 15.76
CA LYS A 143 -10.87 -5.86 17.03
C LYS A 143 -10.59 -7.32 17.32
N PHE A 144 -10.40 -7.64 18.59
CA PHE A 144 -10.40 -9.01 19.13
C PHE A 144 -11.46 -9.10 20.23
N GLY A 145 -12.53 -9.84 19.98
CA GLY A 145 -13.76 -9.73 20.78
C GLY A 145 -14.35 -8.33 20.70
N SER A 146 -14.55 -7.67 21.84
CA SER A 146 -15.02 -6.28 21.94
C SER A 146 -13.88 -5.25 22.01
N ARG A 147 -12.62 -5.69 22.08
CA ARG A 147 -11.46 -4.82 22.29
C ARG A 147 -10.86 -4.34 20.97
N LEU A 148 -10.63 -3.03 20.85
CA LEU A 148 -9.83 -2.44 19.78
C LEU A 148 -8.33 -2.80 19.96
N LEU A 149 -7.67 -3.17 18.87
CA LEU A 149 -6.26 -3.50 18.85
C LEU A 149 -5.43 -2.40 18.15
N SER A 150 -4.23 -2.17 18.66
CA SER A 150 -3.20 -1.45 17.92
C SER A 150 -2.65 -2.33 16.79
N LEU A 151 -2.11 -1.72 15.73
CA LEU A 151 -1.46 -2.50 14.67
C LEU A 151 -0.31 -3.35 15.20
N GLN A 152 0.49 -2.83 16.14
CA GLN A 152 1.57 -3.60 16.77
C GLN A 152 1.03 -4.86 17.44
N SER A 153 -0.07 -4.74 18.19
CA SER A 153 -0.72 -5.88 18.83
C SER A 153 -1.23 -6.90 17.81
N VAL A 154 -1.73 -6.45 16.66
CA VAL A 154 -2.12 -7.35 15.57
C VAL A 154 -0.91 -8.08 15.00
N GLU A 155 0.19 -7.36 14.70
CA GLU A 155 1.42 -7.99 14.22
C GLU A 155 1.98 -9.01 15.21
N ASP A 156 2.00 -8.69 16.50
CA ASP A 156 2.51 -9.57 17.55
C ASP A 156 1.65 -10.83 17.67
N LEU A 157 0.32 -10.68 17.66
CA LEU A 157 -0.61 -11.81 17.69
C LEU A 157 -0.45 -12.71 16.46
N LEU A 158 -0.33 -12.13 15.26
CA LEU A 158 -0.15 -12.90 14.03
C LEU A 158 1.21 -13.63 13.99
N ARG A 159 2.25 -13.09 14.63
CA ARG A 159 3.56 -13.76 14.74
C ARG A 159 3.57 -14.87 15.78
N SER A 160 2.77 -14.75 16.83
CA SER A 160 2.73 -15.74 17.92
C SER A 160 2.08 -17.07 17.50
N GLU A 161 1.32 -17.09 16.40
CA GLU A 161 0.47 -18.22 15.97
C GLU A 161 -0.57 -18.68 17.04
N GLU A 162 -0.62 -18.03 18.21
CA GLU A 162 -1.52 -18.37 19.32
C GLU A 162 -2.99 -18.02 19.03
N VAL A 163 -3.23 -17.12 18.06
CA VAL A 163 -4.56 -16.66 17.68
C VAL A 163 -4.79 -16.86 16.19
N PRO A 164 -5.76 -17.69 15.78
CA PRO A 164 -6.17 -17.82 14.39
C PRO A 164 -6.56 -16.47 13.79
N TYR A 165 -6.09 -16.18 12.57
CA TYR A 165 -6.36 -14.92 11.86
C TYR A 165 -7.85 -14.58 11.83
N GLU A 166 -8.72 -15.58 11.72
CA GLU A 166 -10.18 -15.38 11.62
C GLU A 166 -10.79 -14.78 12.90
N ARG A 167 -10.06 -14.79 14.03
CA ARG A 167 -10.50 -14.16 15.28
C ARG A 167 -10.17 -12.67 15.37
N ILE A 168 -9.26 -12.16 14.54
CA ILE A 168 -8.99 -10.73 14.43
C ILE A 168 -9.97 -10.17 13.41
N LYS A 169 -11.02 -9.51 13.90
CA LYS A 169 -12.00 -8.88 13.02
C LYS A 169 -11.47 -7.53 12.54
N HIS A 170 -11.35 -7.40 11.23
CA HIS A 170 -11.27 -6.11 10.55
C HIS A 170 -12.70 -5.56 10.46
N THR A 171 -13.01 -4.51 11.23
CA THR A 171 -14.42 -4.19 11.54
C THR A 171 -14.94 -2.87 10.99
N ASP A 172 -14.07 -1.88 10.80
CA ASP A 172 -14.50 -0.52 10.49
C ASP A 172 -13.48 0.17 9.59
N GLU A 173 -13.19 -0.44 8.42
CA GLU A 173 -12.40 0.25 7.41
C GLU A 173 -13.10 1.55 7.01
N LYS A 174 -12.37 2.66 7.15
CA LYS A 174 -12.78 3.95 6.58
C LYS A 174 -11.87 4.21 5.39
N THR A 175 -12.38 3.88 4.21
CA THR A 175 -11.70 4.11 2.94
C THR A 175 -12.10 5.47 2.39
N PHE A 176 -11.09 6.26 2.05
CA PHE A 176 -11.22 7.57 1.44
C PHE A 176 -10.46 7.59 0.13
N TRP A 177 -11.03 8.24 -0.87
CA TRP A 177 -10.45 8.34 -2.21
C TRP A 177 -10.59 9.77 -2.72
N SER A 178 -9.61 10.17 -3.51
CA SER A 178 -9.52 11.48 -4.13
C SER A 178 -10.52 11.57 -5.27
N ASN A 179 -11.29 12.66 -5.32
CA ASN A 179 -12.09 12.99 -6.48
C ASN A 179 -11.25 13.74 -7.53
N GLN A 180 -11.88 14.17 -8.63
CA GLN A 180 -11.24 14.93 -9.70
C GLN A 180 -10.56 16.25 -9.26
N ASN A 181 -10.92 16.76 -8.09
CA ASN A 181 -10.36 17.99 -7.51
C ASN A 181 -9.31 17.71 -6.42
N GLY A 182 -8.86 16.47 -6.25
CA GLY A 182 -7.88 16.14 -5.22
C GLY A 182 -8.49 16.01 -3.81
N LYS A 183 -9.82 16.05 -3.67
CA LYS A 183 -10.48 16.03 -2.36
C LYS A 183 -10.81 14.60 -1.95
N LEU A 184 -10.38 14.22 -0.75
CA LEU A 184 -10.72 12.95 -0.12
C LEU A 184 -12.21 12.90 0.23
N THR A 185 -12.89 11.89 -0.30
CA THR A 185 -14.29 11.59 -0.04
C THR A 185 -14.41 10.17 0.50
N LYS A 186 -15.36 9.94 1.40
CA LYS A 186 -15.61 8.60 1.96
C LYS A 186 -16.37 7.74 0.95
N LEU A 187 -15.96 6.49 0.75
CA LEU A 187 -16.78 5.55 -0.02
C LEU A 187 -18.01 5.13 0.81
N PRO A 188 -19.22 5.09 0.22
CA PRO A 188 -20.39 4.52 0.87
C PRO A 188 -20.13 3.04 1.24
N ARG A 189 -20.58 2.61 2.43
CA ARG A 189 -20.40 1.21 2.87
C ARG A 189 -21.09 0.26 1.89
N GLY A 190 -20.35 -0.73 1.39
CA GLY A 190 -20.87 -1.76 0.49
C GLY A 190 -20.93 -1.36 -0.99
N GLU A 191 -20.51 -0.14 -1.33
CA GLU A 191 -20.29 0.26 -2.72
C GLU A 191 -18.81 0.07 -3.07
N SER A 192 -18.54 -0.61 -4.18
CA SER A 192 -17.33 -0.32 -4.95
C SER A 192 -17.39 1.14 -5.41
N ALA A 193 -16.23 1.78 -5.57
CA ALA A 193 -16.13 3.11 -6.20
C ALA A 193 -17.05 3.19 -7.44
N PRO A 194 -17.64 4.38 -7.76
CA PRO A 194 -18.74 4.52 -8.70
C PRO A 194 -18.53 3.61 -9.90
N ARG A 195 -19.56 2.80 -10.20
CA ARG A 195 -19.52 1.81 -11.27
C ARG A 195 -18.82 2.42 -12.47
N LEU A 196 -17.67 1.85 -12.82
CA LEU A 196 -16.94 2.19 -14.04
C LEU A 196 -17.86 1.83 -15.20
N THR A 197 -18.77 2.73 -15.57
CA THR A 197 -19.57 2.58 -16.77
C THR A 197 -18.63 2.83 -17.95
N ARG A 198 -18.52 1.80 -18.79
CA ARG A 198 -17.75 1.79 -20.04
C ARG A 198 -18.08 2.98 -20.93
#